data_AF-A0A945KI76-F1
#
_entry.id   AF-A0A945KI76-F1
#
_cell.length_a   1.000
_cell.length_b   1.000
_cell.length_c   1.000
_cell.angle_alpha   90.00
_cell.angle_beta   90.00
_cell.angle_gamma   90.00
#
_symmetry.space_group_name_H-M   'P 1'
#
loop_
_entity.id
_entity.type
_entity.pdbx_description
1 polymer ?
#
loop_
_entity_poly.entity_id
_entity_poly.type
_entity_poly.pdbx_seq_one_letter_code
_entity_poly.pdbx_strand_id
1 'polypeptide(L)'
;MPRSLVCNNNLFSTAVAVRVPPAIAGGEIRFFNRVLQAQVEVVRLRDAGLAAAHLIIVIDPALLRKRHSQIKVLNEKGDVVYFSGPEYQPFQSQECERLQRSLAETIPGWGSFANAHPFFIPTPNTNLLEHSREFWKALTAASSGRVYLSNELESKPSPPLAEVGLDANPTWPECRFIHGQPTTWFSVKHLEKLNSLDLSPANALLPEKKLKKRISKNKPSALRSQFVQFKTELKSQLSELQPFAEVENARLLGAWSRLRRDLNQSVNRFEQSAERAIRNNHGIQDSGLHAICQAMQPHNLSQEQGLSLLCAAAQFSLPLNKATELFPSNYDDFRAENLLLSTNGDYLGRI
;
A
#
# COMPACT_ATOMS: atom_id res chain seq x y z
N MET A 1 49.50 27.83 40.06
CA MET A 1 48.30 28.33 39.33
C MET A 1 47.84 27.24 38.37
N PRO A 2 46.67 26.63 38.58
CA PRO A 2 46.17 25.59 37.69
C PRO A 2 45.63 26.24 36.42
N ARG A 3 46.12 25.79 35.26
CA ARG A 3 45.55 26.17 33.96
C ARG A 3 44.20 25.47 33.82
N SER A 4 43.16 26.29 33.73
CA SER A 4 41.81 25.98 33.26
C SER A 4 41.83 24.89 32.18
N LEU A 5 41.41 23.68 32.57
CA LEU A 5 40.94 22.65 31.65
C LEU A 5 39.72 23.21 30.94
N VAL A 6 39.92 23.67 29.71
CA VAL A 6 38.84 23.94 28.78
C VAL A 6 38.12 22.61 28.56
N CYS A 7 36.88 22.54 29.03
CA CYS A 7 35.95 21.45 28.74
C CYS A 7 35.87 21.26 27.22
N ASN A 8 36.57 20.25 26.70
CA ASN A 8 36.31 19.72 25.37
C ASN A 8 34.99 18.94 25.45
N ASN A 9 33.89 19.66 25.31
CA ASN A 9 32.55 19.13 25.04
C ASN A 9 32.52 18.50 23.64
N ASN A 10 33.22 17.39 23.44
CA ASN A 10 32.95 16.49 22.32
C ASN A 10 31.79 15.60 22.71
N LEU A 11 30.59 16.17 22.54
CA LEU A 11 29.30 15.51 22.44
C LEU A 11 29.39 14.37 21.42
N PHE A 12 29.43 13.13 21.90
CA PHE A 12 29.28 11.91 21.10
C PHE A 12 28.00 12.00 20.27
N SER A 13 28.13 12.19 18.95
CA SER A 13 26.99 12.34 18.04
C SER A 13 26.48 10.97 17.61
N THR A 14 25.61 10.37 18.43
CA THR A 14 25.06 9.04 18.13
C THR A 14 24.32 9.06 16.79
N ALA A 15 24.58 8.10 15.91
CA ALA A 15 23.93 8.07 14.60
C ALA A 15 23.14 6.77 14.44
N VAL A 16 21.97 6.87 13.80
CA VAL A 16 21.19 5.71 13.37
C VAL A 16 21.26 5.66 11.86
N ALA A 17 21.84 4.58 11.34
CA ALA A 17 22.12 4.46 9.92
C ALA A 17 21.18 3.46 9.23
N VAL A 18 20.69 3.84 8.05
CA VAL A 18 19.96 2.94 7.14
C VAL A 18 20.71 2.86 5.83
N ARG A 19 21.08 1.64 5.44
CA ARG A 19 21.72 1.39 4.14
C ARG A 19 20.67 0.99 3.11
N VAL A 20 20.68 1.67 1.96
CA VAL A 20 19.72 1.49 0.86
C VAL A 20 20.46 1.34 -0.47
N PRO A 21 19.92 0.57 -1.44
CA PRO A 21 20.47 0.56 -2.79
C PRO A 21 20.13 1.86 -3.54
N PRO A 22 20.89 2.21 -4.58
CA PRO A 22 20.43 3.13 -5.60
C PRO A 22 19.16 2.57 -6.25
N ALA A 23 18.09 3.36 -6.32
CA ALA A 23 16.81 2.96 -6.87
C ALA A 23 16.00 4.15 -7.38
N ILE A 24 15.23 3.93 -8.44
CA ILE A 24 14.26 4.93 -8.93
C ILE A 24 13.17 5.08 -7.87
N ALA A 25 12.76 6.33 -7.58
CA ALA A 25 11.66 6.59 -6.65
C ALA A 25 11.83 5.95 -5.25
N GLY A 26 13.08 5.78 -4.80
CA GLY A 26 13.39 5.14 -3.51
C GLY A 26 13.25 3.61 -3.49
N GLY A 27 12.86 2.99 -4.61
CA GLY A 27 12.79 1.54 -4.77
C GLY A 27 11.61 0.90 -4.02
N GLU A 28 11.86 -0.26 -3.42
CA GLU A 28 10.87 -1.03 -2.66
C GLU A 28 10.51 -0.30 -1.35
N ILE A 29 9.23 -0.29 -0.98
CA ILE A 29 8.75 0.45 0.20
C ILE A 29 9.42 0.03 1.52
N ARG A 30 9.96 -1.20 1.61
CA ARG A 30 10.78 -1.64 2.75
C ARG A 30 11.91 -0.68 3.13
N PHE A 31 12.51 0.02 2.16
CA PHE A 31 13.60 0.95 2.44
C PHE A 31 13.08 2.19 3.17
N PHE A 32 11.91 2.69 2.77
CA PHE A 32 11.23 3.78 3.48
C PHE A 32 10.81 3.36 4.89
N ASN A 33 10.26 2.15 5.05
CA ASN A 33 9.86 1.66 6.37
C ASN A 33 11.04 1.56 7.34
N ARG A 34 12.22 1.16 6.85
CA ARG A 34 13.46 1.18 7.64
C ARG A 34 13.90 2.59 8.01
N VAL A 35 13.77 3.55 7.10
CA VAL A 35 14.06 4.96 7.37
C VAL A 35 13.15 5.51 8.47
N LEU A 36 11.84 5.21 8.41
CA LEU A 36 10.91 5.61 9.47
C LEU A 36 11.28 5.00 10.84
N GLN A 37 11.63 3.71 10.87
CA GLN A 37 12.06 3.04 12.10
C GLN A 37 13.37 3.60 12.64
N ALA A 38 14.31 3.98 11.77
CA ALA A 38 15.53 4.67 12.17
C ALA A 38 15.25 6.06 12.73
N GLN A 39 14.31 6.80 12.15
CA GLN A 39 13.89 8.09 12.68
C GLN A 39 13.28 7.97 14.08
N VAL A 40 12.49 6.92 14.32
CA VAL A 40 11.95 6.60 15.64
C VAL A 40 13.05 6.32 16.66
N GLU A 41 14.06 5.51 16.30
CA GLU A 41 15.18 5.24 17.20
C GLU A 41 15.98 6.50 17.50
N VAL A 42 16.15 7.39 16.52
CA VAL A 42 16.79 8.71 16.75
C VAL A 42 16.05 9.49 17.83
N VAL A 43 14.71 9.55 17.78
CA VAL A 43 13.93 10.25 18.79
C VAL A 43 14.03 9.57 20.15
N ARG A 44 13.94 8.24 20.21
CA ARG A 44 14.14 7.48 21.46
C ARG A 44 15.50 7.76 22.10
N LEU A 45 16.56 7.88 21.30
CA LEU A 45 17.90 8.20 21.78
C LEU A 45 17.98 9.64 22.30
N ARG A 46 17.34 10.59 21.60
CA ARG A 46 17.25 12.00 22.07
C ARG A 46 16.53 12.09 23.41
N ASP A 47 15.41 11.40 23.56
CA ASP A 47 14.63 11.36 24.80
C ASP A 47 15.42 10.72 25.95
N ALA A 48 16.29 9.75 25.64
CA ALA A 48 17.21 9.13 26.59
C ALA A 48 18.45 10.00 26.93
N GLY A 49 18.50 11.25 26.49
CA GLY A 49 19.57 12.21 26.81
C GLY A 49 20.67 12.33 25.75
N LEU A 50 20.58 11.62 24.62
CA LEU A 50 21.51 11.75 23.49
C LEU A 50 21.00 12.79 22.50
N ALA A 51 20.94 14.05 22.92
CA ALA A 51 20.36 15.16 22.15
C ALA A 51 20.98 15.35 20.74
N ALA A 52 22.23 14.92 20.54
CA ALA A 52 22.92 14.97 19.25
C ALA A 52 22.58 13.79 18.30
N ALA A 53 21.65 12.91 18.68
CA ALA A 53 21.32 11.75 17.86
C ALA A 53 20.72 12.17 16.50
N HIS A 54 21.12 11.52 15.40
CA HIS A 54 20.64 11.88 14.06
C HIS A 54 20.55 10.69 13.09
N LEU A 55 19.71 10.85 12.08
CA LEU A 55 19.48 9.86 11.02
C LEU A 55 20.50 10.02 9.90
N ILE A 56 21.10 8.90 9.49
CA ILE A 56 21.96 8.79 8.31
C ILE A 56 21.37 7.78 7.32
N ILE A 57 21.24 8.18 6.06
CA ILE A 57 20.91 7.29 4.95
C ILE A 57 22.17 7.09 4.11
N VAL A 58 22.58 5.83 3.96
CA VAL A 58 23.75 5.42 3.18
C VAL A 58 23.28 4.77 1.89
N ILE A 59 23.57 5.39 0.76
CA ILE A 59 23.31 4.83 -0.57
C ILE A 59 24.51 3.98 -0.96
N ASP A 60 24.31 2.67 -1.07
CA ASP A 60 25.36 1.69 -1.33
C ASP A 60 25.21 1.05 -2.73
N PRO A 61 26.04 1.44 -3.71
CA PRO A 61 26.01 0.88 -5.06
C PRO A 61 26.20 -0.64 -5.10
N ALA A 62 26.87 -1.25 -4.12
CA ALA A 62 27.05 -2.71 -4.06
C ALA A 62 25.73 -3.47 -3.85
N LEU A 63 24.69 -2.77 -3.36
CA LEU A 63 23.35 -3.34 -3.21
C LEU A 63 22.50 -3.23 -4.48
N LEU A 64 23.00 -2.59 -5.54
CA LEU A 64 22.28 -2.43 -6.79
C LEU A 64 21.92 -3.79 -7.39
N ARG A 65 20.67 -3.91 -7.84
CA ARG A 65 20.13 -5.07 -8.53
C ARG A 65 19.20 -4.55 -9.61
N LYS A 66 18.99 -5.34 -10.67
CA LYS A 66 18.08 -5.02 -11.79
C LYS A 66 16.69 -4.52 -11.35
N ARG A 67 16.12 -5.07 -10.28
CA ARG A 67 14.80 -4.65 -9.77
C ARG A 67 14.76 -3.20 -9.24
N HIS A 68 15.90 -2.60 -8.90
CA HIS A 68 15.97 -1.25 -8.33
C HIS A 68 15.93 -0.16 -9.41
N SER A 69 16.22 -0.51 -10.68
CA SER A 69 15.94 0.33 -11.84
C SER A 69 14.50 0.18 -12.34
N GLN A 70 13.63 -0.49 -11.56
CA GLN A 70 12.23 -0.72 -11.91
C GLN A 70 11.29 -0.06 -10.91
N ILE A 71 10.24 0.56 -11.43
CA ILE A 71 9.07 1.01 -10.68
C ILE A 71 7.98 -0.04 -10.85
N LYS A 72 7.44 -0.51 -9.72
CA LYS A 72 6.30 -1.43 -9.65
C LYS A 72 5.11 -0.69 -9.07
N VAL A 73 4.04 -0.57 -9.84
CA VAL A 73 2.78 0.05 -9.43
C VAL A 73 1.62 -0.87 -9.73
N LEU A 74 0.47 -0.62 -9.12
CA LEU A 74 -0.76 -1.35 -9.44
C LEU A 74 -1.56 -0.56 -10.46
N ASN A 75 -2.19 -1.22 -11.43
CA ASN A 75 -3.20 -0.55 -12.25
C ASN A 75 -4.55 -0.48 -11.50
N GLU A 76 -5.59 0.08 -12.12
CA GLU A 76 -6.94 0.17 -11.54
C GLU A 76 -7.57 -1.18 -11.20
N LYS A 77 -7.10 -2.27 -11.82
CA LYS A 77 -7.55 -3.65 -11.56
C LYS A 77 -6.76 -4.33 -10.44
N GLY A 78 -5.66 -3.72 -10.00
CA GLY A 78 -4.72 -4.32 -9.06
C GLY A 78 -3.61 -5.14 -9.71
N ASP A 79 -3.48 -5.17 -11.04
CA ASP A 79 -2.37 -5.88 -11.68
C ASP A 79 -1.08 -5.07 -11.53
N VAL A 80 0.05 -5.76 -11.30
CA VAL A 80 1.36 -5.12 -11.20
C VAL A 80 1.86 -4.72 -12.59
N VAL A 81 2.12 -3.43 -12.77
CA VAL A 81 2.73 -2.85 -13.96
C VAL A 81 4.17 -2.45 -13.64
N TYR A 82 5.08 -2.80 -14.53
CA TYR A 82 6.52 -2.58 -14.38
C TYR A 82 6.98 -1.50 -15.36
N PHE A 83 7.64 -0.47 -14.84
CA PHE A 83 8.35 0.52 -15.64
C PHE A 83 9.84 0.38 -15.37
N SER A 84 10.63 0.13 -16.41
CA SER A 84 12.08 -0.03 -16.29
C SER A 84 12.79 1.23 -16.75
N GLY A 85 13.83 1.62 -16.02
CA GLY A 85 14.80 2.63 -16.41
C GLY A 85 16.20 2.03 -16.61
N PRO A 86 17.17 2.84 -17.07
CA PRO A 86 18.57 2.43 -17.18
C PRO A 86 19.18 2.07 -15.82
N GLU A 87 20.05 1.05 -15.80
CA GLU A 87 20.77 0.62 -14.58
C GLU A 87 22.04 1.46 -14.33
N TYR A 88 22.84 1.69 -15.38
CA TYR A 88 24.16 2.33 -15.28
C TYR A 88 24.29 3.58 -16.14
N GLN A 89 23.34 3.82 -17.05
CA GLN A 89 23.36 4.97 -17.95
C GLN A 89 22.51 6.11 -17.37
N PRO A 90 22.84 7.37 -17.71
CA PRO A 90 21.97 8.49 -17.42
C PRO A 90 20.59 8.32 -18.07
N PHE A 91 19.55 8.81 -17.40
CA PHE A 91 18.20 8.83 -17.96
C PHE A 91 18.12 9.78 -19.15
N GLN A 92 17.60 9.30 -20.28
CA GLN A 92 17.37 10.15 -21.46
C GLN A 92 16.06 10.94 -21.29
N SER A 93 15.98 12.14 -21.88
CA SER A 93 14.77 12.98 -21.80
C SER A 93 13.51 12.24 -22.27
N GLN A 94 13.61 11.49 -23.37
CA GLN A 94 12.49 10.70 -23.91
C GLN A 94 12.05 9.57 -22.97
N GLU A 95 12.98 8.98 -22.20
CA GLU A 95 12.67 7.95 -21.21
C GLU A 95 11.93 8.53 -20.01
N CYS A 96 12.36 9.70 -19.52
CA CYS A 96 11.70 10.44 -18.45
C CYS A 96 10.26 10.84 -18.84
N GLU A 97 10.08 11.41 -20.04
CA GLU A 97 8.77 11.78 -20.57
C GLU A 97 7.84 10.56 -20.74
N ARG A 98 8.38 9.46 -21.28
CA ARG A 98 7.62 8.22 -21.43
C ARG A 98 7.20 7.67 -20.07
N LEU A 99 8.10 7.64 -19.09
CA LEU A 99 7.81 7.20 -17.74
C LEU A 99 6.69 8.05 -17.12
N GLN A 100 6.79 9.38 -17.21
CA GLN A 100 5.78 10.29 -16.69
C GLN A 100 4.42 10.08 -17.35
N ARG A 101 4.38 9.87 -18.67
CA ARG A 101 3.13 9.58 -19.40
C ARG A 101 2.52 8.24 -18.98
N SER A 102 3.33 7.19 -18.92
CA SER A 102 2.85 5.86 -18.54
C SER A 102 2.35 5.82 -17.08
N LEU A 103 2.99 6.57 -16.17
CA LEU A 103 2.50 6.73 -14.81
C LEU A 103 1.18 7.52 -14.77
N ALA A 104 1.01 8.54 -15.62
CA ALA A 104 -0.24 9.28 -15.75
C ALA A 104 -1.41 8.41 -16.23
N GLU A 105 -1.14 7.46 -17.11
CA GLU A 105 -2.13 6.50 -17.63
C GLU A 105 -2.48 5.40 -16.62
N THR A 106 -1.57 5.11 -15.67
CA THR A 106 -1.71 3.96 -14.76
C THR A 106 -2.16 4.36 -13.36
N ILE A 107 -1.73 5.52 -12.87
CA ILE A 107 -1.97 6.01 -11.50
C ILE A 107 -3.01 7.12 -11.53
N PRO A 108 -4.23 6.89 -11.01
CA PRO A 108 -5.21 7.96 -10.88
C PRO A 108 -4.68 9.12 -10.03
N GLY A 109 -4.83 10.36 -10.52
CA GLY A 109 -4.36 11.55 -9.80
C GLY A 109 -2.86 11.81 -9.88
N TRP A 110 -2.13 11.08 -10.74
CA TRP A 110 -0.69 11.22 -10.93
C TRP A 110 -0.21 12.66 -11.11
N GLY A 111 -0.89 13.48 -11.92
CA GLY A 111 -0.48 14.85 -12.20
C GLY A 111 -0.34 15.72 -10.94
N SER A 112 -1.34 15.66 -10.04
CA SER A 112 -1.28 16.37 -8.76
C SER A 112 -0.19 15.84 -7.85
N PHE A 113 -0.01 14.51 -7.79
CA PHE A 113 1.04 13.87 -7.00
C PHE A 113 2.44 14.25 -7.49
N ALA A 114 2.70 14.15 -8.79
CA ALA A 114 3.99 14.47 -9.41
C ALA A 114 4.37 15.94 -9.21
N ASN A 115 3.39 16.85 -9.26
CA ASN A 115 3.63 18.27 -8.97
C ASN A 115 4.01 18.52 -7.51
N ALA A 116 3.40 17.81 -6.56
CA ALA A 116 3.71 17.92 -5.14
C ALA A 116 5.03 17.23 -4.76
N HIS A 117 5.42 16.18 -5.51
CA HIS A 117 6.62 15.38 -5.26
C HIS A 117 7.45 15.17 -6.53
N PRO A 118 8.08 16.23 -7.07
CA PRO A 118 8.77 16.19 -8.37
C PRO A 118 9.97 15.23 -8.40
N PHE A 119 10.54 14.93 -7.24
CA PHE A 119 11.72 14.07 -7.08
C PHE A 119 11.44 12.56 -7.31
N PHE A 120 10.19 12.14 -7.48
CA PHE A 120 9.87 10.74 -7.83
C PHE A 120 10.20 10.36 -9.27
N ILE A 121 10.36 11.35 -10.15
CA ILE A 121 10.72 11.14 -11.54
C ILE A 121 12.18 11.54 -11.73
N PRO A 122 13.01 10.69 -12.37
CA PRO A 122 14.36 11.05 -12.71
C PRO A 122 14.43 12.29 -13.59
N THR A 123 15.39 13.17 -13.31
CA THR A 123 15.71 14.31 -14.18
C THR A 123 16.55 13.82 -15.35
N PRO A 124 16.35 14.33 -16.59
CA PRO A 124 17.18 13.98 -17.72
C PRO A 124 18.68 14.20 -17.43
N ASN A 125 19.52 13.33 -17.98
CA ASN A 125 20.98 13.30 -17.82
C ASN A 125 21.50 13.02 -16.40
N THR A 126 20.63 12.69 -15.43
CA THR A 126 21.07 12.16 -14.13
C THR A 126 21.25 10.65 -14.20
N ASN A 127 22.23 10.10 -13.49
CA ASN A 127 22.33 8.65 -13.33
C ASN A 127 21.51 8.17 -12.12
N LEU A 128 21.32 6.85 -12.01
CA LEU A 128 20.52 6.24 -10.92
C LEU A 128 21.03 6.60 -9.52
N LEU A 129 22.35 6.72 -9.34
CA LEU A 129 22.97 7.02 -8.05
C LEU A 129 22.67 8.46 -7.61
N GLU A 130 22.86 9.42 -8.51
CA GLU A 130 22.55 10.83 -8.30
C GLU A 130 21.06 11.04 -8.05
N HIS A 131 20.21 10.44 -8.88
CA HIS A 131 18.76 10.50 -8.68
C HIS A 131 18.35 9.97 -7.31
N SER A 132 18.90 8.81 -6.90
CA SER A 132 18.61 8.23 -5.57
C SER A 132 19.03 9.16 -4.44
N ARG A 133 20.17 9.84 -4.58
CA ARG A 133 20.67 10.79 -3.58
C ARG A 133 19.74 11.98 -3.43
N GLU A 134 19.35 12.60 -4.53
CA GLU A 134 18.45 13.75 -4.51
C GLU A 134 17.05 13.35 -4.04
N PHE A 135 16.58 12.15 -4.41
CA PHE A 135 15.34 11.57 -3.90
C PHE A 135 15.33 11.50 -2.37
N TRP A 136 16.33 10.84 -1.76
CA TRP A 136 16.38 10.68 -0.31
C TRP A 136 16.60 12.01 0.42
N LYS A 137 17.42 12.92 -0.13
CA LYS A 137 17.61 14.26 0.43
C LYS A 137 16.30 15.04 0.48
N ALA A 138 15.55 15.04 -0.62
CA ALA A 138 14.26 15.72 -0.68
C ALA A 138 13.26 15.11 0.31
N LEU A 139 13.22 13.77 0.38
CA LEU A 139 12.28 13.05 1.23
C LEU A 139 12.55 13.24 2.74
N THR A 140 13.81 13.34 3.16
CA THR A 140 14.19 13.51 4.58
C THR A 140 14.59 14.93 4.97
N ALA A 141 14.31 15.92 4.12
CA ALA A 141 14.67 17.32 4.38
C ALA A 141 14.03 17.83 5.68
N ALA A 142 12.76 17.49 5.93
CA ALA A 142 12.02 17.92 7.13
C ALA A 142 12.56 17.29 8.43
N SER A 143 13.04 16.05 8.38
CA SER A 143 13.55 15.30 9.54
C SER A 143 15.04 15.51 9.80
N SER A 144 15.70 16.41 9.05
CA SER A 144 17.16 16.66 9.10
C SER A 144 18.01 15.40 8.83
N GLY A 145 17.47 14.45 8.05
CA GLY A 145 18.19 13.24 7.67
C GLY A 145 19.38 13.57 6.76
N ARG A 146 20.55 12.99 7.05
CA ARG A 146 21.77 13.19 6.25
C ARG A 146 21.93 12.04 5.26
N VAL A 147 22.19 12.35 3.99
CA VAL A 147 22.33 11.35 2.92
C VAL A 147 23.76 11.33 2.39
N TYR A 148 24.40 10.16 2.43
CA TYR A 148 25.76 9.94 1.95
C TYR A 148 25.83 8.77 0.97
N LEU A 149 26.79 8.83 0.06
CA LEU A 149 27.21 7.66 -0.71
C LEU A 149 28.16 6.80 0.14
N SER A 150 28.17 5.48 -0.06
CA SER A 150 29.04 4.57 0.73
C SER A 150 30.53 4.94 0.64
N ASN A 151 31.02 5.32 -0.54
CA ASN A 151 32.40 5.76 -0.77
C ASN A 151 32.75 7.12 -0.12
N GLU A 152 31.78 8.02 0.07
CA GLU A 152 31.97 9.29 0.79
C GLU A 152 32.16 9.08 2.30
N LEU A 153 31.78 7.90 2.81
CA LEU A 153 31.91 7.55 4.22
C LEU A 153 33.24 6.87 4.54
N GLU A 154 33.87 6.20 3.58
CA GLU A 154 35.18 5.56 3.72
C GLU A 154 36.35 6.57 3.76
N SER A 155 36.12 7.82 3.35
CA SER A 155 37.14 8.87 3.18
C SER A 155 37.17 9.94 4.27
N LYS A 156 36.32 9.85 5.32
CA LYS A 156 36.28 10.84 6.41
C LYS A 156 37.04 10.37 7.67
N PRO A 157 37.83 11.25 8.30
CA PRO A 157 38.51 10.93 9.56
C PRO A 157 37.46 10.68 10.66
N SER A 158 37.53 9.52 11.30
CA SER A 158 36.60 9.09 12.35
C SER A 158 36.78 9.92 13.63
N PRO A 159 35.71 10.37 14.32
CA PRO A 159 35.82 10.93 15.67
C PRO A 159 36.09 9.81 16.72
N PRO A 160 36.62 10.15 17.91
CA PRO A 160 37.16 9.18 18.87
C PRO A 160 36.08 8.33 19.57
N LEU A 161 36.48 7.08 19.88
CA LEU A 161 35.69 5.87 20.13
C LEU A 161 35.15 5.69 21.55
N ALA A 162 34.06 4.91 21.67
CA ALA A 162 33.82 3.97 22.78
C ALA A 162 33.22 2.64 22.24
N GLU A 163 33.79 1.49 22.64
CA GLU A 163 33.44 0.12 22.21
C GLU A 163 32.07 -0.37 22.71
N VAL A 164 31.43 -1.30 21.97
CA VAL A 164 31.03 -2.69 22.40
C VAL A 164 30.74 -3.58 21.17
N GLY A 165 31.24 -4.84 21.16
CA GLY A 165 31.09 -5.88 20.11
C GLY A 165 29.76 -6.68 20.14
N LEU A 166 29.56 -7.78 19.41
CA LEU A 166 30.44 -8.72 18.70
C LEU A 166 29.86 -9.03 17.30
N ASP A 167 30.76 -9.41 16.39
CA ASP A 167 30.56 -9.76 14.98
C ASP A 167 30.53 -8.58 13.99
N ALA A 168 31.76 -8.14 13.67
CA ALA A 168 32.13 -7.14 12.67
C ALA A 168 31.53 -7.41 11.27
N ASN A 169 31.19 -6.38 10.47
CA ASN A 169 32.16 -5.53 9.78
C ASN A 169 31.75 -4.03 9.72
N PRO A 170 32.66 -3.07 10.01
CA PRO A 170 32.32 -1.74 10.56
C PRO A 170 32.44 -0.58 9.54
N THR A 171 31.96 0.63 9.92
CA THR A 171 32.67 1.93 9.78
C THR A 171 31.75 3.07 10.25
N TRP A 172 32.26 3.92 11.17
CA TRP A 172 31.60 4.91 12.05
C TRP A 172 31.31 4.37 13.47
N PRO A 173 32.09 4.80 14.49
CA PRO A 173 32.09 4.20 15.83
C PRO A 173 30.80 4.35 16.65
N GLU A 174 29.83 5.16 16.22
CA GLU A 174 28.56 5.41 16.95
C GLU A 174 27.31 5.07 16.13
N CYS A 175 27.45 4.39 14.98
CA CYS A 175 26.34 4.07 14.11
C CYS A 175 25.66 2.74 14.48
N ARG A 176 24.36 2.79 14.80
CA ARG A 176 23.53 1.58 14.89
C ARG A 176 22.78 1.34 13.59
N PHE A 177 22.85 0.12 13.06
CA PHE A 177 22.07 -0.29 11.89
C PHE A 177 20.75 -0.93 12.34
N ILE A 178 19.63 -0.48 11.77
CA ILE A 178 18.30 -1.03 12.09
C ILE A 178 17.89 -2.09 11.08
N HIS A 179 17.59 -3.29 11.59
CA HIS A 179 16.85 -4.30 10.87
C HIS A 179 15.35 -4.02 10.98
N GLY A 180 14.71 -3.82 9.83
CA GLY A 180 13.33 -3.37 9.77
C GLY A 180 12.33 -4.44 10.22
N GLN A 181 11.39 -4.07 11.09
CA GLN A 181 10.20 -4.88 11.34
C GLN A 181 9.24 -4.81 10.14
N PRO A 182 8.58 -5.92 9.75
CA PRO A 182 7.58 -5.88 8.69
C PRO A 182 6.46 -4.88 8.99
N THR A 183 6.09 -4.10 7.99
CA THR A 183 5.06 -3.06 8.05
C THR A 183 4.20 -3.12 6.79
N THR A 184 2.88 -3.28 6.97
CA THR A 184 1.91 -3.18 5.87
C THR A 184 1.14 -1.87 5.99
N TRP A 185 0.97 -1.16 4.89
CA TRP A 185 0.25 0.11 4.81
C TRP A 185 -1.14 -0.08 4.22
N PHE A 186 -2.12 0.60 4.83
CA PHE A 186 -3.50 0.68 4.36
C PHE A 186 -3.85 2.13 4.04
N SER A 187 -4.56 2.34 2.94
CA SER A 187 -5.22 3.61 2.64
C SER A 187 -6.65 3.57 3.18
N VAL A 188 -7.28 4.75 3.25
CA VAL A 188 -8.71 4.89 3.63
C VAL A 188 -9.58 4.01 2.75
N LYS A 189 -9.34 4.04 1.42
CA LYS A 189 -10.08 3.24 0.44
C LYS A 189 -9.91 1.74 0.67
N HIS A 190 -8.73 1.28 1.10
CA HIS A 190 -8.53 -0.13 1.44
C HIS A 190 -9.37 -0.52 2.66
N LEU A 191 -9.39 0.31 3.70
CA LEU A 191 -10.15 0.05 4.92
C LEU A 191 -11.66 0.11 4.67
N GLU A 192 -12.15 1.11 3.93
CA GLU A 192 -13.55 1.20 3.49
C GLU A 192 -13.96 -0.03 2.70
N LYS A 193 -13.11 -0.48 1.77
CA LYS A 193 -13.40 -1.65 0.95
C LYS A 193 -13.38 -2.94 1.79
N LEU A 194 -12.44 -3.10 2.71
CA LEU A 194 -12.41 -4.23 3.65
C LEU A 194 -13.65 -4.25 4.54
N ASN A 195 -14.06 -3.10 5.07
CA ASN A 195 -15.29 -2.95 5.84
C ASN A 195 -16.53 -3.32 5.00
N SER A 196 -16.60 -2.88 3.74
CA SER A 196 -17.70 -3.25 2.82
C SER A 196 -17.78 -4.76 2.51
N LEU A 197 -16.69 -5.50 2.79
CA LEU A 197 -16.59 -6.94 2.60
C LEU A 197 -16.69 -7.72 3.93
N ASP A 198 -17.01 -7.05 5.04
CA ASP A 198 -17.01 -7.61 6.40
C ASP A 198 -15.67 -8.29 6.77
N LEU A 199 -14.55 -7.73 6.31
CA LEU A 199 -13.21 -8.24 6.57
C LEU A 199 -12.44 -7.30 7.50
N SER A 200 -11.84 -7.87 8.55
CA SER A 200 -10.84 -7.14 9.34
C SER A 200 -9.55 -6.90 8.53
N PRO A 201 -8.77 -5.87 8.86
CA PRO A 201 -7.51 -5.59 8.18
C PRO A 201 -6.51 -6.76 8.20
N ALA A 202 -6.46 -7.54 9.29
CA ALA A 202 -5.61 -8.74 9.38
C ALA A 202 -5.99 -9.82 8.34
N ASN A 203 -7.26 -9.89 7.94
CA ASN A 203 -7.68 -10.82 6.90
C ASN A 203 -7.11 -10.45 5.53
N ALA A 204 -6.81 -9.18 5.27
CA ALA A 204 -6.27 -8.73 3.98
C ALA A 204 -4.88 -9.31 3.68
N LEU A 205 -4.20 -9.86 4.70
CA LEU A 205 -2.93 -10.58 4.60
C LEU A 205 -3.12 -12.09 4.34
N LEU A 206 -4.36 -12.56 4.17
CA LEU A 206 -4.62 -13.94 3.77
C LEU A 206 -4.54 -14.07 2.25
N PRO A 207 -4.07 -15.22 1.73
CA PRO A 207 -4.09 -15.49 0.30
C PRO A 207 -5.48 -15.27 -0.30
N GLU A 208 -5.53 -14.68 -1.50
CA GLU A 208 -6.78 -14.31 -2.20
C GLU A 208 -7.79 -15.47 -2.26
N LYS A 209 -7.33 -16.70 -2.50
CA LYS A 209 -8.19 -17.90 -2.54
C LYS A 209 -8.91 -18.15 -1.21
N LYS A 210 -8.28 -17.86 -0.07
CA LYS A 210 -8.90 -17.98 1.26
C LYS A 210 -9.91 -16.85 1.50
N LEU A 211 -9.59 -15.64 1.06
CA LEU A 211 -10.50 -14.48 1.15
C LEU A 211 -11.75 -14.67 0.30
N LYS A 212 -11.60 -15.12 -0.95
CA LYS A 212 -12.72 -15.48 -1.84
C LYS A 212 -13.66 -16.48 -1.18
N LYS A 213 -13.11 -17.53 -0.56
CA LYS A 213 -13.92 -18.52 0.18
C LYS A 213 -14.65 -17.94 1.39
N ARG A 214 -14.12 -16.91 2.05
CA ARG A 214 -14.77 -16.25 3.18
C ARG A 214 -15.93 -15.37 2.71
N ILE A 215 -15.72 -14.59 1.66
CA ILE A 215 -16.76 -13.71 1.08
C ILE A 215 -17.83 -14.53 0.35
N SER A 216 -17.43 -15.57 -0.39
CA SER A 216 -18.37 -16.43 -1.14
C SER A 216 -19.30 -17.25 -0.24
N LYS A 217 -18.92 -17.46 1.03
CA LYS A 217 -19.77 -18.15 2.00
C LYS A 217 -20.97 -17.32 2.47
N ASN A 218 -21.03 -16.03 2.15
CA ASN A 218 -21.99 -15.10 2.76
C ASN A 218 -23.22 -14.74 1.91
N LYS A 219 -23.45 -15.28 0.71
CA LYS A 219 -24.76 -15.17 -0.01
C LYS A 219 -24.76 -16.11 -1.22
N PRO A 220 -25.40 -17.29 -1.15
CA PRO A 220 -26.77 -17.37 -1.66
C PRO A 220 -27.66 -18.44 -0.98
N SER A 221 -28.84 -18.06 -0.49
CA SER A 221 -30.07 -18.87 -0.68
C SER A 221 -31.34 -18.20 -0.16
N ALA A 222 -31.31 -17.14 0.65
CA ALA A 222 -32.54 -16.50 1.13
C ALA A 222 -33.43 -16.02 -0.04
N LEU A 223 -32.88 -15.22 -0.95
CA LEU A 223 -33.64 -14.77 -2.13
C LEU A 223 -34.06 -15.94 -3.03
N ARG A 224 -33.17 -16.92 -3.27
CA ARG A 224 -33.47 -18.07 -4.13
C ARG A 224 -34.55 -18.97 -3.55
N SER A 225 -34.50 -19.24 -2.25
CA SER A 225 -35.51 -20.02 -1.52
C SER A 225 -36.85 -19.28 -1.50
N GLN A 226 -36.85 -17.97 -1.24
CA GLN A 226 -38.04 -17.11 -1.34
C GLN A 226 -38.62 -17.10 -2.76
N PHE A 227 -37.79 -17.08 -3.81
CA PHE A 227 -38.25 -17.18 -5.20
C PHE A 227 -38.90 -18.53 -5.52
N VAL A 228 -38.32 -19.63 -5.02
CA VAL A 228 -38.89 -20.98 -5.19
C VAL A 228 -40.22 -21.09 -4.45
N GLN A 229 -40.32 -20.53 -3.25
CA GLN A 229 -41.58 -20.45 -2.49
C GLN A 229 -42.63 -19.64 -3.26
N PHE A 230 -42.28 -18.42 -3.69
CA PHE A 230 -43.17 -17.55 -4.48
C PHE A 230 -43.66 -18.20 -5.77
N LYS A 231 -42.79 -18.88 -6.53
CA LYS A 231 -43.19 -19.63 -7.74
C LYS A 231 -44.18 -20.75 -7.43
N THR A 232 -43.98 -21.44 -6.31
CA THR A 232 -44.87 -22.51 -5.85
C THR A 232 -46.24 -21.95 -5.49
N GLU A 233 -46.26 -20.85 -4.74
CA GLU A 233 -47.48 -20.18 -4.27
C GLU A 233 -48.27 -19.56 -5.42
N LEU A 234 -47.60 -18.88 -6.35
CA LEU A 234 -48.19 -18.35 -7.58
C LEU A 234 -48.84 -19.46 -8.42
N LYS A 235 -48.18 -20.62 -8.53
CA LYS A 235 -48.72 -21.76 -9.26
C LYS A 235 -49.96 -22.32 -8.56
N SER A 236 -49.97 -22.40 -7.23
CA SER A 236 -51.14 -22.82 -6.45
C SER A 236 -52.33 -21.89 -6.69
N GLN A 237 -52.13 -20.59 -6.50
CA GLN A 237 -53.18 -19.58 -6.67
C GLN A 237 -53.76 -19.56 -8.09
N LEU A 238 -52.91 -19.70 -9.11
CA LEU A 238 -53.37 -19.78 -10.50
C LEU A 238 -54.19 -21.04 -10.78
N SER A 239 -53.83 -22.17 -10.16
CA SER A 239 -54.60 -23.42 -10.25
C SER A 239 -55.93 -23.34 -9.50
N GLU A 240 -55.98 -22.66 -8.36
CA GLU A 240 -57.21 -22.43 -7.59
C GLU A 240 -58.19 -21.50 -8.33
N LEU A 241 -57.68 -20.50 -9.07
CA LEU A 241 -58.50 -19.56 -9.87
C LEU A 241 -59.13 -20.19 -11.11
N GLN A 242 -58.55 -21.26 -11.64
CA GLN A 242 -59.02 -21.92 -12.87
C GLN A 242 -60.48 -22.39 -12.80
N PRO A 243 -60.92 -23.18 -11.80
CA PRO A 243 -62.30 -23.68 -11.73
C PRO A 243 -63.34 -22.56 -11.58
N PHE A 244 -63.02 -21.45 -10.92
CA PHE A 244 -63.94 -20.31 -10.83
C PHE A 244 -64.18 -19.66 -12.20
N ALA A 245 -63.11 -19.48 -12.98
CA ALA A 245 -63.22 -18.97 -14.34
C ALA A 245 -64.02 -19.92 -15.26
N GLU A 246 -63.87 -21.23 -15.07
CA GLU A 246 -64.64 -22.26 -15.80
C GLU A 246 -66.15 -22.20 -15.48
N VAL A 247 -66.50 -22.05 -14.20
CA VAL A 247 -67.89 -22.01 -13.73
C VAL A 247 -68.60 -20.71 -14.15
N GLU A 248 -67.90 -19.57 -14.10
CA GLU A 248 -68.50 -18.27 -14.36
C GLU A 248 -68.71 -18.01 -15.86
N ASN A 249 -67.71 -18.29 -16.70
CA ASN A 249 -67.84 -18.19 -18.15
C ASN A 249 -66.72 -18.96 -18.87
N ALA A 250 -67.07 -20.03 -19.58
CA ALA A 250 -66.13 -20.87 -20.34
C ALA A 250 -65.25 -20.10 -21.34
N ARG A 251 -65.65 -18.91 -21.81
CA ARG A 251 -64.82 -18.06 -22.69
C ARG A 251 -63.62 -17.43 -21.96
N LEU A 252 -63.64 -17.38 -20.61
CA LEU A 252 -62.56 -16.85 -19.78
C LEU A 252 -61.35 -17.79 -19.68
N LEU A 253 -61.50 -19.08 -20.00
CA LEU A 253 -60.39 -20.04 -20.02
C LEU A 253 -59.22 -19.60 -20.90
N GLY A 254 -59.52 -18.97 -22.04
CA GLY A 254 -58.51 -18.40 -22.92
C GLY A 254 -57.77 -17.22 -22.28
N ALA A 255 -58.48 -16.37 -21.55
CA ALA A 255 -57.88 -15.24 -20.82
C ALA A 255 -57.05 -15.71 -19.62
N TRP A 256 -57.53 -16.69 -18.85
CA TRP A 256 -56.79 -17.32 -17.76
C TRP A 256 -55.49 -17.98 -18.25
N SER A 257 -55.56 -18.72 -19.36
CA SER A 257 -54.37 -19.37 -19.93
C SER A 257 -53.29 -18.37 -20.34
N ARG A 258 -53.70 -17.21 -20.88
CA ARG A 258 -52.79 -16.10 -21.21
C ARG A 258 -52.20 -15.49 -19.94
N LEU A 259 -53.02 -15.16 -18.94
CA LEU A 259 -52.57 -14.62 -17.65
C LEU A 259 -51.53 -15.54 -16.99
N ARG A 260 -51.81 -16.84 -16.91
CA ARG A 260 -50.87 -17.83 -16.38
C ARG A 260 -49.54 -17.83 -17.14
N ARG A 261 -49.57 -17.76 -18.47
CA ARG A 261 -48.35 -17.71 -19.29
C ARG A 261 -47.57 -16.43 -19.04
N ASP A 262 -48.23 -15.28 -19.02
CA ASP A 262 -47.61 -13.96 -18.87
C ASP A 262 -46.97 -13.78 -17.49
N LEU A 263 -47.65 -14.24 -16.43
CA LEU A 263 -47.11 -14.23 -15.07
C LEU A 263 -45.88 -15.13 -14.94
N ASN A 264 -45.96 -16.38 -15.43
CA ASN A 264 -44.80 -17.28 -15.42
C ASN A 264 -43.61 -16.69 -16.21
N GLN A 265 -43.88 -16.08 -17.36
CA GLN A 265 -42.84 -15.42 -18.15
C GLN A 265 -42.21 -14.23 -17.39
N SER A 266 -43.03 -13.41 -16.75
CA SER A 266 -42.58 -12.25 -15.98
C SER A 266 -41.73 -12.65 -14.78
N VAL A 267 -42.15 -13.66 -14.02
CA VAL A 267 -41.40 -14.17 -12.87
C VAL A 267 -40.06 -14.77 -13.30
N ASN A 268 -40.04 -15.55 -14.39
CA ASN A 268 -38.79 -16.09 -14.92
C ASN A 268 -37.84 -14.99 -15.42
N ARG A 269 -38.37 -13.93 -16.06
CA ARG A 269 -37.55 -12.76 -16.46
C ARG A 269 -36.97 -12.03 -15.24
N PHE A 270 -37.74 -11.87 -14.17
CA PHE A 270 -37.28 -11.25 -12.94
C PHE A 270 -36.19 -12.09 -12.26
N GLU A 271 -36.38 -13.41 -12.15
CA GLU A 271 -35.36 -14.34 -11.63
C GLU A 271 -34.05 -14.25 -12.42
N GLN A 272 -34.10 -14.34 -13.76
CA GLN A 272 -32.92 -14.21 -14.60
C GLN A 272 -32.22 -12.86 -14.42
N SER A 273 -32.99 -11.79 -14.25
CA SER A 273 -32.45 -10.45 -14.01
C SER A 273 -31.78 -10.35 -12.64
N ALA A 274 -32.39 -10.92 -11.60
CA ALA A 274 -31.83 -10.99 -10.26
C ALA A 274 -30.54 -11.83 -10.23
N GLU A 275 -30.51 -12.99 -10.89
CA GLU A 275 -29.31 -13.82 -11.01
C GLU A 275 -28.17 -13.08 -11.73
N ARG A 276 -28.49 -12.37 -12.83
CA ARG A 276 -27.50 -11.51 -13.52
C ARG A 276 -26.97 -10.42 -12.60
N ALA A 277 -27.85 -9.75 -11.85
CA ALA A 277 -27.45 -8.69 -10.92
C ALA A 277 -26.55 -9.22 -9.80
N ILE A 278 -26.89 -10.38 -9.22
CA ILE A 278 -26.07 -11.04 -8.18
C ILE A 278 -24.70 -11.42 -8.75
N ARG A 279 -24.67 -12.05 -9.93
CA ARG A 279 -23.42 -12.44 -10.59
C ARG A 279 -22.54 -11.22 -10.91
N ASN A 280 -23.13 -10.14 -11.41
CA ASN A 280 -22.41 -8.91 -11.69
C ASN A 280 -21.86 -8.27 -10.41
N ASN A 281 -22.65 -8.27 -9.33
CA ASN A 281 -22.20 -7.76 -8.03
C ASN A 281 -21.05 -8.61 -7.47
N HIS A 282 -21.11 -9.94 -7.60
CA HIS A 282 -19.99 -10.81 -7.25
C HIS A 282 -18.75 -10.53 -8.09
N GLY A 283 -18.89 -10.27 -9.40
CA GLY A 283 -17.76 -9.87 -10.24
C GLY A 283 -17.10 -8.56 -9.78
N ILE A 284 -17.89 -7.57 -9.35
CA ILE A 284 -17.41 -6.28 -8.81
C ILE A 284 -16.77 -6.46 -7.42
N GLN A 285 -17.33 -7.34 -6.59
CA GLN A 285 -16.75 -7.69 -5.30
C GLN A 285 -15.43 -8.44 -5.47
N ASP A 286 -15.37 -9.40 -6.40
CA ASP A 286 -14.18 -10.19 -6.69
C ASP A 286 -13.05 -9.34 -7.29
N SER A 287 -13.37 -8.41 -8.20
CA SER A 287 -12.36 -7.49 -8.74
C SER A 287 -11.84 -6.53 -7.67
N GLY A 288 -12.73 -5.98 -6.84
CA GLY A 288 -12.34 -5.13 -5.72
C GLY A 288 -11.54 -5.88 -4.65
N LEU A 289 -11.88 -7.15 -4.39
CA LEU A 289 -11.11 -8.02 -3.49
C LEU A 289 -9.73 -8.32 -4.08
N HIS A 290 -9.65 -8.63 -5.37
CA HIS A 290 -8.38 -8.89 -6.06
C HIS A 290 -7.46 -7.66 -5.95
N ALA A 291 -8.00 -6.46 -6.20
CA ALA A 291 -7.25 -5.21 -6.05
C ALA A 291 -6.68 -5.02 -4.63
N ILE A 292 -7.47 -5.28 -3.58
CA ILE A 292 -6.96 -5.25 -2.19
C ILE A 292 -5.88 -6.31 -1.99
N CYS A 293 -6.10 -7.54 -2.47
CA CYS A 293 -5.14 -8.63 -2.31
C CYS A 293 -3.80 -8.29 -2.96
N GLN A 294 -3.80 -7.69 -4.15
CA GLN A 294 -2.57 -7.26 -4.81
C GLN A 294 -1.96 -6.03 -4.15
N ALA A 295 -2.76 -5.15 -3.54
CA ALA A 295 -2.24 -4.04 -2.74
C ALA A 295 -1.54 -4.50 -1.46
N MET A 296 -2.05 -5.55 -0.80
CA MET A 296 -1.50 -6.04 0.46
C MET A 296 -0.45 -7.14 0.28
N GLN A 297 -0.64 -7.99 -0.71
CA GLN A 297 0.20 -9.16 -1.03
C GLN A 297 0.43 -9.28 -2.54
N PRO A 298 1.09 -8.30 -3.16
CA PRO A 298 1.42 -8.35 -4.59
C PRO A 298 2.16 -9.64 -4.94
N HIS A 299 1.59 -10.44 -5.85
CA HIS A 299 2.14 -11.75 -6.23
C HIS A 299 2.47 -12.70 -5.06
N ASN A 300 1.70 -12.64 -3.96
CA ASN A 300 1.94 -13.39 -2.73
C ASN A 300 3.26 -13.05 -2.01
N LEU A 301 3.90 -11.92 -2.34
CA LEU A 301 4.99 -11.35 -1.55
C LEU A 301 4.41 -10.41 -0.51
N SER A 302 5.16 -10.14 0.57
CA SER A 302 4.82 -9.04 1.49
C SER A 302 4.78 -7.72 0.71
N GLN A 303 3.84 -6.84 1.04
CA GLN A 303 3.73 -5.49 0.44
C GLN A 303 5.09 -4.79 0.35
N GLU A 304 5.89 -4.86 1.41
CA GLU A 304 7.21 -4.26 1.54
C GLU A 304 8.24 -4.66 0.47
N GLN A 305 8.06 -5.85 -0.10
CA GLN A 305 8.96 -6.44 -1.09
C GLN A 305 8.38 -6.38 -2.50
N GLY A 306 7.05 -6.43 -2.62
CA GLY A 306 6.39 -6.49 -3.92
C GLY A 306 5.98 -5.15 -4.49
N LEU A 307 5.85 -4.09 -3.68
CA LEU A 307 5.51 -2.74 -4.15
C LEU A 307 6.67 -1.76 -4.06
N SER A 308 6.72 -0.83 -5.02
CA SER A 308 7.59 0.33 -4.94
C SER A 308 7.01 1.39 -3.99
N LEU A 309 7.88 2.19 -3.39
CA LEU A 309 7.49 3.35 -2.57
C LEU A 309 6.56 4.29 -3.33
N LEU A 310 6.80 4.50 -4.63
CA LEU A 310 5.92 5.28 -5.50
C LEU A 310 4.47 4.80 -5.46
N CYS A 311 4.26 3.48 -5.52
CA CYS A 311 2.93 2.88 -5.49
C CYS A 311 2.20 3.26 -4.21
N ALA A 312 2.86 3.09 -3.07
CA ALA A 312 2.26 3.43 -1.78
C ALA A 312 2.07 4.95 -1.61
N ALA A 313 3.01 5.76 -2.07
CA ALA A 313 2.91 7.20 -2.01
C ALA A 313 1.73 7.74 -2.82
N ALA A 314 1.65 7.35 -4.10
CA ALA A 314 0.67 7.91 -5.02
C ALA A 314 -0.72 7.27 -4.87
N GLN A 315 -0.80 5.96 -4.63
CA GLN A 315 -2.08 5.25 -4.60
C GLN A 315 -2.64 5.07 -3.21
N PHE A 316 -1.77 4.94 -2.20
CA PHE A 316 -2.22 4.79 -0.81
C PHE A 316 -2.24 6.14 -0.07
N SER A 317 -1.86 7.21 -0.76
CA SER A 317 -1.80 8.58 -0.25
C SER A 317 -0.90 8.68 0.99
N LEU A 318 0.24 7.98 0.96
CA LEU A 318 1.20 8.02 2.05
C LEU A 318 1.71 9.47 2.22
N PRO A 319 1.57 10.09 3.40
CA PRO A 319 1.92 11.50 3.59
C PRO A 319 3.43 11.64 3.80
N LEU A 320 4.22 11.36 2.76
CA LEU A 320 5.68 11.22 2.80
C LEU A 320 6.42 12.28 3.63
N ASN A 321 6.13 13.55 3.40
CA ASN A 321 6.83 14.66 4.05
C ASN A 321 6.49 14.72 5.55
N LYS A 322 5.22 14.50 5.91
CA LYS A 322 4.76 14.46 7.30
C LYS A 322 5.09 13.14 7.99
N ALA A 323 5.20 12.03 7.25
CA ALA A 323 5.44 10.71 7.80
C ALA A 323 6.80 10.67 8.52
N THR A 324 7.83 11.34 7.99
CA THR A 324 9.14 11.43 8.67
C THR A 324 9.13 12.36 9.90
N GLU A 325 8.14 13.22 10.02
CA GLU A 325 7.98 14.20 11.11
C GLU A 325 7.04 13.71 12.23
N LEU A 326 5.96 12.99 11.86
CA LEU A 326 4.87 12.56 12.76
C LEU A 326 5.04 11.14 13.31
N PHE A 327 5.83 10.28 12.68
CA PHE A 327 6.13 8.95 13.23
C PHE A 327 6.75 8.94 14.63
N PRO A 328 7.56 9.92 15.04
CA PRO A 328 8.21 9.90 16.35
C PRO A 328 7.31 10.22 17.55
N SER A 329 6.16 10.90 17.37
CA SER A 329 5.38 11.42 18.50
C SER A 329 4.41 10.41 19.14
N ASN A 330 4.07 9.31 18.45
CA ASN A 330 3.03 8.35 18.89
C ASN A 330 3.58 6.91 19.04
N TYR A 331 4.85 6.77 19.44
CA TYR A 331 5.56 5.48 19.41
C TYR A 331 4.97 4.40 20.34
N ASP A 332 4.45 4.78 21.50
CA ASP A 332 3.86 3.81 22.44
C ASP A 332 2.52 3.23 21.96
N ASP A 333 1.74 4.00 21.19
CA ASP A 333 0.48 3.55 20.58
C ASP A 333 0.70 2.54 19.44
N PHE A 334 1.92 2.48 18.89
CA PHE A 334 2.29 1.65 17.74
C PHE A 334 2.71 0.21 18.10
N ARG A 335 2.92 -0.09 19.40
CA ARG A 335 3.18 -1.45 19.89
C ARG A 335 1.91 -2.25 20.15
N ALA A 336 0.79 -1.57 20.37
CA ALA A 336 -0.53 -2.19 20.35
C ALA A 336 -0.98 -2.38 18.90
N GLU A 337 -1.90 -3.31 18.66
CA GLU A 337 -2.48 -3.67 17.35
C GLU A 337 -3.29 -2.53 16.68
N ASN A 338 -2.90 -1.27 16.86
CA ASN A 338 -3.68 -0.08 16.58
C ASN A 338 -3.17 0.66 15.33
N LEU A 339 -4.12 0.93 14.42
CA LEU A 339 -3.95 1.85 13.31
C LEU A 339 -3.49 3.23 13.82
N LEU A 340 -2.44 3.83 13.22
CA LEU A 340 -2.16 5.24 13.45
C LEU A 340 -3.21 6.06 12.68
N LEU A 341 -4.11 6.68 13.45
CA LEU A 341 -5.00 7.73 12.99
C LEU A 341 -4.21 9.03 12.89
N SER A 342 -4.10 9.65 11.72
CA SER A 342 -3.79 11.08 11.68
C SER A 342 -5.08 11.87 11.83
N THR A 343 -5.03 12.97 12.58
CA THR A 343 -6.17 13.84 12.92
C THR A 343 -6.80 14.57 11.72
N ASN A 344 -6.30 14.35 10.50
CA ASN A 344 -6.72 15.05 9.28
C ASN A 344 -7.38 14.12 8.24
N GLY A 345 -7.77 12.90 8.60
CA GLY A 345 -8.48 11.98 7.70
C GLY A 345 -7.59 11.10 6.82
N ASP A 346 -6.26 11.24 6.92
CA ASP A 346 -5.31 10.32 6.29
C ASP A 346 -4.95 9.20 7.27
N TYR A 347 -5.34 7.96 6.95
CA TYR A 347 -5.08 6.77 7.77
C TYR A 347 -3.69 6.20 7.46
N LEU A 348 -2.91 5.90 8.50
CA LEU A 348 -1.67 5.13 8.41
C LEU A 348 -1.81 3.86 9.26
N GLY A 349 -2.50 2.85 8.75
CA GLY A 349 -2.61 1.58 9.46
C GLY A 349 -1.32 0.75 9.33
N ARG A 350 -0.71 0.35 10.45
CA ARG A 350 0.19 -0.82 10.56
C ARG A 350 -0.60 -1.97 11.18
N ILE A 351 -0.38 -3.18 10.68
CA ILE A 351 -0.74 -4.45 11.34
C ILE A 351 0.53 -5.27 11.44
#